data_AF-A0A1J5W026-F1
#
_entry.id   AF-A0A1J5W026-F1
#
_cell.length_a   1.000
_cell.length_b   1.000
_cell.length_c   1.000
_cell.angle_alpha   90.00
_cell.angle_beta   90.00
_cell.angle_gamma   90.00
#
_symmetry.space_group_name_H-M   'P 1'
#
loop_
_entity.id
_entity.type
_entity.pdbx_description
1 polymer ?
#
loop_
_entity_poly.entity_id
_entity_poly.type
_entity_poly.pdbx_seq_one_letter_code
_entity_poly.pdbx_strand_id
1 'polypeptide(L)'
;MVAPSAEGATVGENVSGVCSIRLNAEETKLYEQSKDKAASFDVDKAWRIALEQAFPAAKVHGEKLYNTVKSDPAYAQQFQVNREAKLRELAQQIAEDTELPESAALDYITRKWSDALVSGFENPGRLPVVLEYDKYFEKGEIPASKHSFLAPKPVFPTIGDRDALIQQKVDQFNGLSSEQATAWVDQFEKQEGLQDTRTMADVEAALNQAKDNCRDGKTGIVLFPTLNTNPDAVSQGAEGKARSKEQPTTTASTPKPSVSADIQVNPLQGKTTATKEPSQTIDTSDNSAALIGGIVGTIVVAILAAIGLSAAKML
;
A
#
# COMPACT_ATOMS: atom_id res chain seq x y z
N MET A 1 -23.81 -13.99 35.97
CA MET A 1 -22.56 -13.25 35.67
C MET A 1 -22.36 -13.31 34.18
N VAL A 2 -22.56 -12.19 33.50
CA VAL A 2 -22.31 -12.05 32.06
C VAL A 2 -20.82 -11.72 31.93
N ALA A 3 -20.08 -12.51 31.16
CA ALA A 3 -18.69 -12.18 30.86
C ALA A 3 -18.66 -10.81 30.16
N PRO A 4 -17.74 -9.89 30.52
CA PRO A 4 -17.63 -8.62 29.79
C PRO A 4 -17.41 -8.96 28.31
N SER A 5 -18.28 -8.42 27.45
CA SER A 5 -18.23 -8.62 26.01
C SER A 5 -16.89 -8.14 25.49
N ALA A 6 -16.41 -8.76 24.40
CA ALA A 6 -15.29 -8.26 23.62
C ALA A 6 -15.45 -6.74 23.48
N GLU A 7 -14.49 -5.98 24.01
CA GLU A 7 -14.36 -4.56 23.75
C GLU A 7 -13.34 -4.47 22.61
N GLY A 8 -13.61 -3.67 21.58
CA GLY A 8 -12.66 -3.43 20.49
C GLY A 8 -11.37 -2.82 21.03
N ALA A 9 -10.34 -2.67 20.19
CA ALA A 9 -9.06 -2.23 20.70
C ALA A 9 -9.16 -0.91 21.49
N THR A 10 -8.86 -0.97 22.80
CA THR A 10 -9.03 0.20 23.68
C THR A 10 -7.75 1.00 23.73
N VAL A 11 -7.84 2.31 23.46
CA VAL A 11 -6.74 3.27 23.61
C VAL A 11 -6.94 4.10 24.86
N GLY A 12 -5.98 3.99 25.79
CA GLY A 12 -5.99 4.69 27.07
C GLY A 12 -5.56 6.16 26.98
N GLU A 13 -5.68 6.87 28.10
CA GLU A 13 -5.18 8.24 28.23
C GLU A 13 -3.66 8.30 28.05
N ASN A 14 -3.17 9.43 27.53
CA ASN A 14 -1.75 9.70 27.45
C ASN A 14 -1.20 9.95 28.85
N VAL A 15 -0.45 8.97 29.37
CA VAL A 15 0.23 9.04 30.66
C VAL A 15 1.72 9.03 30.40
N SER A 16 2.40 10.16 30.70
CA SER A 16 3.86 10.27 30.57
C SER A 16 4.41 9.98 29.17
N GLY A 17 3.63 10.27 28.11
CA GLY A 17 4.06 10.11 26.73
C GLY A 17 3.78 8.75 26.10
N VAL A 18 3.01 7.89 26.76
CA VAL A 18 2.53 6.60 26.25
C VAL A 18 1.03 6.44 26.50
N CYS A 19 0.36 5.66 25.65
CA CYS A 19 -1.02 5.22 25.88
C CYS A 19 -1.10 3.71 25.85
N SER A 20 -1.98 3.13 26.68
CA SER A 20 -2.26 1.70 26.61
C SER A 20 -3.02 1.36 25.33
N ILE A 21 -2.68 0.25 24.68
CA ILE A 21 -3.45 -0.37 23.59
C ILE A 21 -3.71 -1.83 23.95
N ARG A 22 -4.93 -2.31 23.76
CA ARG A 22 -5.27 -3.72 23.98
C ARG A 22 -6.16 -4.22 22.88
N LEU A 23 -5.65 -5.12 22.03
CA LEU A 23 -6.45 -5.84 21.05
C LEU A 23 -7.33 -6.89 21.75
N ASN A 24 -8.52 -7.13 21.20
CA ASN A 24 -9.32 -8.28 21.60
C ASN A 24 -8.80 -9.58 20.94
N ALA A 25 -9.33 -10.73 21.37
CA ALA A 25 -8.84 -12.03 20.90
C ALA A 25 -9.01 -12.25 19.38
N GLU A 26 -10.05 -11.68 18.77
CA GLU A 26 -10.29 -11.81 17.33
C GLU A 26 -9.35 -10.90 16.51
N GLU A 27 -9.14 -9.67 16.98
CA GLU A 27 -8.19 -8.71 16.42
C GLU A 27 -6.76 -9.24 16.51
N THR A 28 -6.34 -9.76 17.68
CA THR A 28 -5.04 -10.41 17.86
C THR A 28 -4.89 -11.60 16.91
N LYS A 29 -5.90 -12.46 16.82
CA LYS A 29 -5.84 -13.65 15.96
C LYS A 29 -5.66 -13.26 14.49
N LEU A 30 -6.42 -12.30 13.98
CA LEU A 30 -6.32 -11.89 12.58
C LEU A 30 -4.97 -11.22 12.30
N TYR A 31 -4.50 -10.34 13.19
CA TYR A 31 -3.17 -9.74 13.08
C TYR A 31 -2.07 -10.81 12.98
N GLU A 32 -2.04 -11.76 13.91
CA GLU A 32 -1.04 -12.84 13.95
C GLU A 32 -1.09 -13.74 12.71
N GLN A 33 -2.29 -13.99 12.16
CA GLN A 33 -2.44 -14.82 10.97
C GLN A 33 -1.95 -14.13 9.69
N SER A 34 -2.02 -12.80 9.62
CA SER A 34 -1.72 -12.05 8.40
C SER A 34 -0.32 -11.42 8.35
N LYS A 35 0.28 -11.09 9.50
CA LYS A 35 1.49 -10.24 9.54
C LYS A 35 2.68 -10.78 8.72
N ASP A 36 2.99 -12.07 8.80
CA ASP A 36 4.17 -12.65 8.15
C ASP A 36 4.01 -12.76 6.62
N LYS A 37 2.81 -13.13 6.16
CA LYS A 37 2.50 -13.19 4.72
C LYS A 37 2.49 -11.81 4.11
N ALA A 38 1.83 -10.85 4.76
CA ALA A 38 1.81 -9.46 4.30
C ALA A 38 3.21 -8.82 4.29
N ALA A 39 4.07 -9.19 5.25
CA ALA A 39 5.43 -8.69 5.33
C ALA A 39 6.32 -9.13 4.15
N SER A 40 5.97 -10.24 3.49
CA SER A 40 6.72 -10.82 2.38
C SER A 40 6.01 -10.68 1.02
N PHE A 41 4.74 -10.27 1.00
CA PHE A 41 3.96 -10.13 -0.23
C PHE A 41 4.42 -8.95 -1.09
N ASP A 42 4.97 -9.26 -2.26
CA ASP A 42 5.32 -8.28 -3.28
C ASP A 42 4.15 -8.10 -4.27
N VAL A 43 3.49 -6.94 -4.19
CA VAL A 43 2.33 -6.59 -5.02
C VAL A 43 2.70 -6.51 -6.50
N ASP A 44 3.85 -5.92 -6.82
CA ASP A 44 4.29 -5.75 -8.20
C ASP A 44 4.61 -7.11 -8.82
N LYS A 45 5.24 -8.00 -8.05
CA LYS A 45 5.50 -9.39 -8.48
C LYS A 45 4.20 -10.18 -8.64
N ALA A 46 3.28 -10.05 -7.70
CA ALA A 46 1.97 -10.69 -7.75
C ALA A 46 1.20 -10.30 -9.01
N TRP A 47 1.24 -9.02 -9.43
CA TRP A 47 0.64 -8.60 -10.70
C TRP A 47 1.28 -9.24 -11.94
N ARG A 48 2.61 -9.46 -11.95
CA ARG A 48 3.30 -10.13 -13.05
C ARG A 48 2.93 -11.61 -13.13
N ILE A 49 2.91 -12.29 -11.98
CA ILE A 49 2.49 -13.69 -11.89
C ILE A 49 1.03 -13.83 -12.35
N ALA A 50 0.16 -12.92 -11.93
CA ALA A 50 -1.24 -12.89 -12.37
C ALA A 50 -1.37 -12.71 -13.89
N LEU A 51 -0.56 -11.86 -14.50
CA LEU A 51 -0.55 -11.68 -15.96
C LEU A 51 -0.14 -12.98 -16.66
N GLU A 52 0.92 -13.63 -16.19
CA GLU A 52 1.41 -14.89 -16.74
C GLU A 52 0.41 -16.04 -16.61
N GLN A 53 -0.39 -16.04 -15.54
CA GLN A 53 -1.46 -17.01 -15.33
C GLN A 53 -2.69 -16.74 -16.20
N ALA A 54 -3.00 -15.46 -16.45
CA ALA A 54 -4.11 -15.07 -17.31
C ALA A 54 -3.76 -15.22 -18.80
N PHE A 55 -2.51 -14.96 -19.18
CA PHE A 55 -2.02 -14.97 -20.56
C PHE A 55 -0.72 -15.80 -20.66
N PRO A 56 -0.82 -17.15 -20.73
CA PRO A 56 0.34 -18.04 -20.67
C PRO A 56 1.41 -17.81 -21.75
N ALA A 57 1.03 -17.27 -22.92
CA ALA A 57 2.00 -16.93 -23.96
C ALA A 57 2.97 -15.80 -23.53
N ALA A 58 2.52 -14.83 -22.72
CA ALA A 58 3.39 -13.80 -22.16
C ALA A 58 4.51 -14.40 -21.31
N LYS A 59 4.20 -15.46 -20.55
CA LYS A 59 5.17 -16.18 -19.70
C LYS A 59 6.32 -16.75 -20.52
N VAL A 60 6.03 -17.34 -21.68
CA VAL A 60 7.05 -17.94 -22.56
C VAL A 60 8.08 -16.88 -22.99
N HIS A 61 7.61 -15.72 -23.43
CA HIS A 61 8.46 -14.60 -23.81
C HIS A 61 9.23 -14.01 -22.62
N GLY A 62 8.54 -13.81 -21.50
CA GLY A 62 9.14 -13.24 -20.28
C GLY A 62 10.20 -14.13 -19.65
N GLU A 63 9.99 -15.44 -19.59
CA GLU A 63 10.97 -16.41 -19.10
C GLU A 63 12.16 -16.53 -20.04
N LYS A 64 11.94 -16.51 -21.36
CA LYS A 64 13.03 -16.51 -22.33
C LYS A 64 13.94 -15.29 -22.12
N LEU A 65 13.37 -14.09 -22.05
CA LEU A 65 14.13 -12.87 -21.80
C LEU A 65 14.87 -12.94 -20.46
N TYR A 66 14.16 -13.27 -19.38
CA TYR A 66 14.73 -13.35 -18.05
C TYR A 66 15.93 -14.30 -17.99
N ASN A 67 15.77 -15.51 -18.53
CA ASN A 67 16.82 -16.52 -18.51
C ASN A 67 18.02 -16.10 -19.36
N THR A 68 17.81 -15.59 -20.57
CA THR A 68 18.92 -15.16 -21.44
C THR A 68 19.70 -14.00 -20.83
N VAL A 69 19.03 -12.97 -20.30
CA VAL A 69 19.69 -11.84 -19.63
C VAL A 69 20.51 -12.31 -18.42
N LYS A 70 19.96 -13.24 -17.64
CA LYS A 70 20.62 -13.75 -16.44
C LYS A 70 21.80 -14.68 -16.75
N SER A 71 21.71 -15.48 -17.80
CA SER A 71 22.74 -16.48 -18.15
C SER A 71 23.86 -15.95 -19.03
N ASP A 72 23.61 -14.88 -19.79
CA ASP A 72 24.55 -14.34 -20.77
C ASP A 72 24.84 -12.84 -20.51
N PRO A 73 25.94 -12.52 -19.81
CA PRO A 73 26.35 -11.14 -19.56
C PRO A 73 26.63 -10.32 -20.83
N ALA A 74 27.10 -10.96 -21.91
CA ALA A 74 27.36 -10.27 -23.17
C ALA A 74 26.03 -9.89 -23.85
N TYR A 75 25.05 -10.79 -23.83
CA TYR A 75 23.68 -10.49 -24.24
C TYR A 75 23.09 -9.35 -23.42
N ALA A 76 23.21 -9.39 -22.08
CA ALA A 76 22.70 -8.34 -21.20
C ALA A 76 23.29 -6.96 -21.55
N GLN A 77 24.61 -6.87 -21.78
CA GLN A 77 25.28 -5.64 -22.20
C GLN A 77 24.79 -5.14 -23.57
N GLN A 78 24.67 -6.03 -24.56
CA GLN A 78 24.15 -5.67 -25.88
C GLN A 78 22.66 -5.31 -25.85
N PHE A 79 21.90 -5.92 -24.95
CA PHE A 79 20.49 -5.60 -24.74
C PHE A 79 20.35 -4.17 -24.21
N GLN A 80 21.21 -3.77 -23.28
CA GLN A 80 21.23 -2.42 -22.70
C GLN A 80 21.40 -1.31 -23.75
N VAL A 81 22.28 -1.51 -24.74
CA VAL A 81 22.61 -0.50 -25.78
C VAL A 81 21.39 -0.11 -26.61
N ASN A 82 20.49 -1.05 -26.90
CA ASN A 82 19.28 -0.80 -27.70
C ASN A 82 18.02 -1.28 -26.97
N ARG A 83 17.99 -1.06 -25.65
CA ARG A 83 16.99 -1.63 -24.75
C ARG A 83 15.56 -1.30 -25.17
N GLU A 84 15.29 -0.03 -25.46
CA GLU A 84 13.93 0.41 -25.77
C GLU A 84 13.37 -0.24 -27.03
N ALA A 85 14.17 -0.31 -28.10
CA ALA A 85 13.73 -0.95 -29.34
C ALA A 85 13.51 -2.46 -29.13
N LYS A 86 14.43 -3.13 -28.43
CA LYS A 86 14.31 -4.57 -28.14
C LYS A 86 13.10 -4.89 -27.24
N LEU A 87 12.83 -4.05 -26.22
CA LEU A 87 11.65 -4.22 -25.38
C LEU A 87 10.35 -3.98 -26.16
N ARG A 88 10.30 -2.99 -27.07
CA ARG A 88 9.13 -2.79 -27.94
C ARG A 88 8.92 -3.95 -28.90
N GLU A 89 9.97 -4.47 -29.53
CA GLU A 89 9.88 -5.63 -30.42
C GLU A 89 9.33 -6.86 -29.69
N LEU A 90 9.82 -7.12 -28.47
CA LEU A 90 9.28 -8.20 -27.63
C LEU A 90 7.84 -7.92 -27.17
N ALA A 91 7.51 -6.67 -26.85
CA ALA A 91 6.15 -6.27 -26.48
C ALA A 91 5.16 -6.50 -27.62
N GLN A 92 5.56 -6.23 -28.87
CA GLN A 92 4.74 -6.50 -30.06
C GLN A 92 4.49 -7.99 -30.23
N GLN A 93 5.53 -8.83 -30.11
CA GLN A 93 5.40 -10.29 -30.18
C GLN A 93 4.45 -10.82 -29.09
N ILE A 94 4.58 -10.31 -27.85
CA ILE A 94 3.69 -10.68 -26.75
C ILE A 94 2.26 -10.23 -27.04
N ALA A 95 2.07 -9.00 -27.50
CA ALA A 95 0.76 -8.44 -27.81
C ALA A 95 0.04 -9.26 -28.90
N GLU A 96 0.76 -9.67 -29.94
CA GLU A 96 0.24 -10.55 -31.00
C GLU A 96 -0.16 -11.93 -30.45
N ASP A 97 0.70 -12.56 -29.64
CA ASP A 97 0.47 -13.92 -29.13
C ASP A 97 -0.58 -13.99 -27.99
N THR A 98 -0.88 -12.87 -27.34
CA THR A 98 -1.80 -12.80 -26.20
C THR A 98 -3.07 -11.99 -26.48
N GLU A 99 -3.13 -11.34 -27.63
CA GLU A 99 -4.14 -10.34 -28.00
C GLU A 99 -4.21 -9.14 -27.01
N LEU A 100 -3.21 -8.96 -26.16
CA LEU A 100 -3.11 -7.82 -25.25
C LEU A 100 -2.70 -6.54 -26.02
N PRO A 101 -3.05 -5.35 -25.52
CA PRO A 101 -2.48 -4.11 -26.02
C PRO A 101 -0.96 -4.09 -25.86
N GLU A 102 -0.24 -3.54 -26.86
CA GLU A 102 1.21 -3.39 -26.82
C GLU A 102 1.70 -2.66 -25.56
N SER A 103 0.94 -1.69 -25.05
CA SER A 103 1.28 -0.99 -23.80
C SER A 103 1.28 -1.89 -22.57
N ALA A 104 0.37 -2.86 -22.48
CA ALA A 104 0.30 -3.81 -21.38
C ALA A 104 1.43 -4.84 -21.48
N ALA A 105 1.69 -5.33 -22.70
CA ALA A 105 2.83 -6.20 -22.99
C ALA A 105 4.18 -5.52 -22.69
N LEU A 106 4.30 -4.22 -23.03
CA LEU A 106 5.50 -3.43 -22.79
C LEU A 106 5.76 -3.19 -21.30
N ASP A 107 4.73 -2.87 -20.50
CA ASP A 107 4.85 -2.76 -19.04
C ASP A 107 5.34 -4.08 -18.44
N TYR A 108 4.74 -5.20 -18.83
CA TYR A 108 5.11 -6.53 -18.36
C TYR A 108 6.59 -6.87 -18.69
N ILE A 109 6.99 -6.79 -19.96
CA ILE A 109 8.31 -7.25 -20.39
C ILE A 109 9.43 -6.33 -19.87
N THR A 110 9.15 -5.04 -19.69
CA THR A 110 10.09 -4.09 -19.08
C THR A 110 10.40 -4.47 -17.64
N ARG A 111 9.39 -4.89 -16.87
CA ARG A 111 9.58 -5.36 -15.50
C ARG A 111 10.34 -6.70 -15.46
N LYS A 112 10.01 -7.66 -16.34
CA LYS A 112 10.74 -8.94 -16.43
C LYS A 112 12.22 -8.75 -16.75
N TRP A 113 12.56 -7.79 -17.62
CA TRP A 113 13.94 -7.41 -17.87
C TRP A 113 14.63 -6.85 -16.61
N SER A 114 13.92 -6.00 -15.87
CA SER A 114 14.44 -5.39 -14.64
C SER A 114 14.70 -6.44 -13.55
N ASP A 115 13.78 -7.41 -13.40
CA ASP A 115 13.90 -8.56 -12.49
C ASP A 115 15.13 -9.42 -12.83
N ALA A 116 15.52 -9.52 -14.10
CA ALA A 116 16.66 -10.31 -14.54
C ALA A 116 18.00 -9.68 -14.15
N LEU A 117 18.04 -8.35 -14.00
CA LEU A 117 19.25 -7.60 -13.67
C LEU A 117 19.45 -7.39 -12.17
N VAL A 118 18.37 -7.25 -11.41
CA VAL A 118 18.45 -7.04 -9.96
C VAL A 118 18.47 -8.41 -9.27
N SER A 119 19.65 -8.82 -8.80
CA SER A 119 19.80 -10.07 -8.07
C SER A 119 19.15 -9.98 -6.69
N GLY A 120 17.97 -10.59 -6.56
CA GLY A 120 17.49 -11.25 -5.33
C GLY A 120 17.58 -10.45 -4.04
N PHE A 121 16.57 -9.61 -3.78
CA PHE A 121 15.85 -9.54 -2.50
C PHE A 121 14.67 -8.59 -2.69
N GLU A 122 13.58 -9.08 -3.30
CA GLU A 122 12.27 -8.43 -3.27
C GLU A 122 11.63 -8.65 -1.89
N ASN A 123 12.36 -8.43 -0.80
CA ASN A 123 11.68 -8.24 0.47
C ASN A 123 11.09 -6.83 0.39
N PRO A 124 9.76 -6.66 0.43
CA PRO A 124 9.14 -5.33 0.37
C PRO A 124 9.56 -4.44 1.55
N GLY A 125 10.40 -4.94 2.46
CA GLY A 125 11.04 -4.16 3.52
C GLY A 125 10.11 -3.93 4.71
N ARG A 126 9.02 -4.70 4.79
CA ARG A 126 7.95 -4.50 5.78
C ARG A 126 8.19 -5.22 7.10
N LEU A 127 9.10 -6.21 7.13
CA LEU A 127 9.40 -6.97 8.36
C LEU A 127 9.81 -6.07 9.55
N PRO A 128 10.70 -5.07 9.41
CA PRO A 128 11.03 -4.16 10.51
C PRO A 128 9.81 -3.43 11.09
N VAL A 129 8.82 -3.12 10.24
CA VAL A 129 7.59 -2.43 10.64
C VAL A 129 6.66 -3.40 11.38
N VAL A 130 6.51 -4.63 10.89
CA VAL A 130 5.76 -5.68 11.62
C VAL A 130 6.38 -5.92 13.00
N LEU A 131 7.71 -6.01 13.09
CA LEU A 131 8.41 -6.14 14.36
C LEU A 131 8.23 -4.92 15.29
N GLU A 132 7.90 -3.75 14.75
CA GLU A 132 7.53 -2.58 15.53
C GLU A 132 6.09 -2.69 16.05
N TYR A 133 5.17 -3.16 15.22
CA TYR A 133 3.77 -3.40 15.61
C TYR A 133 3.67 -4.49 16.68
N ASP A 134 4.44 -5.58 16.55
CA ASP A 134 4.56 -6.62 17.56
C ASP A 134 4.93 -6.04 18.93
N LYS A 135 5.92 -5.14 18.98
CA LYS A 135 6.31 -4.49 20.25
C LYS A 135 5.17 -3.69 20.86
N TYR A 136 4.33 -3.04 20.07
CA TYR A 136 3.19 -2.28 20.58
C TYR A 136 2.13 -3.21 21.18
N PHE A 137 1.81 -4.30 20.47
CA PHE A 137 0.78 -5.24 20.93
C PHE A 137 1.25 -6.14 22.09
N GLU A 138 2.53 -6.53 22.11
CA GLU A 138 3.13 -7.29 23.21
C GLU A 138 3.22 -6.48 24.51
N LYS A 139 3.65 -5.21 24.41
CA LYS A 139 3.73 -4.32 25.58
C LYS A 139 2.36 -3.77 25.98
N GLY A 140 1.41 -3.76 25.06
CA GLY A 140 0.13 -3.09 25.22
C GLY A 140 0.29 -1.56 25.32
N GLU A 141 1.29 -0.99 24.66
CA GLU A 141 1.63 0.44 24.76
C GLU A 141 2.01 1.02 23.39
N ILE A 142 1.55 2.24 23.10
CA ILE A 142 1.95 3.04 21.94
C ILE A 142 2.51 4.40 22.38
N PRO A 143 3.54 4.94 21.70
CA PRO A 143 4.12 6.23 22.04
C PRO A 143 3.23 7.38 21.54
N ALA A 144 3.17 8.47 22.31
CA ALA A 144 2.38 9.66 21.98
C ALA A 144 3.12 10.68 21.06
N SER A 145 4.38 10.44 20.71
CA SER A 145 5.25 11.42 20.03
C SER A 145 5.19 11.35 18.50
N LYS A 146 5.16 12.50 17.82
CA LYS A 146 5.23 12.60 16.34
C LYS A 146 6.61 12.21 15.74
N HIS A 147 7.68 12.24 16.52
CA HIS A 147 9.05 12.02 16.05
C HIS A 147 9.48 10.55 16.05
N SER A 148 8.70 9.68 16.69
CA SER A 148 8.97 8.26 16.79
C SER A 148 8.66 7.49 15.51
N PHE A 149 8.13 8.14 14.47
CA PHE A 149 7.59 7.46 13.29
C PHE A 149 8.31 7.92 12.02
N LEU A 150 8.99 6.99 11.35
CA LEU A 150 9.51 7.15 10.01
C LEU A 150 8.35 7.46 9.04
N ALA A 151 8.20 8.73 8.66
CA ALA A 151 7.55 9.30 7.46
C ALA A 151 6.14 8.80 7.01
N PRO A 152 5.27 9.70 6.50
CA PRO A 152 3.80 9.53 6.40
C PRO A 152 3.29 8.62 5.27
N LYS A 153 4.10 7.69 4.75
CA LYS A 153 3.68 6.80 3.66
C LYS A 153 3.23 5.45 4.23
N PRO A 154 2.06 4.94 3.83
CA PRO A 154 1.62 3.60 4.21
C PRO A 154 2.68 2.57 3.84
N VAL A 155 3.05 1.73 4.80
CA VAL A 155 3.98 0.60 4.62
C VAL A 155 3.28 -0.52 3.86
N PHE A 156 2.01 -0.75 4.19
CA PHE A 156 1.14 -1.65 3.48
C PHE A 156 0.31 -0.87 2.45
N PRO A 157 0.39 -1.22 1.15
CA PRO A 157 -0.38 -0.50 0.15
C PRO A 157 -1.87 -0.80 0.31
N THR A 158 -2.69 0.24 0.19
CA THR A 158 -4.14 0.05 0.02
C THR A 158 -4.39 -0.58 -1.34
N ILE A 159 -4.97 -1.78 -1.35
CA ILE A 159 -5.32 -2.50 -2.56
C ILE A 159 -6.84 -2.52 -2.68
N GLY A 160 -7.36 -1.90 -3.74
CA GLY A 160 -8.80 -1.80 -4.00
C GLY A 160 -9.47 -3.17 -4.13
N ASP A 161 -10.79 -3.18 -4.08
CA ASP A 161 -11.57 -4.38 -4.38
C ASP A 161 -11.43 -4.78 -5.86
N ARG A 162 -11.96 -5.96 -6.18
CA ARG A 162 -11.88 -6.54 -7.51
C ARG A 162 -12.37 -5.59 -8.60
N ASP A 163 -13.50 -4.92 -8.40
CA ASP A 163 -14.12 -4.09 -9.43
C ASP A 163 -13.32 -2.79 -9.62
N ALA A 164 -12.82 -2.20 -8.54
CA ALA A 164 -11.90 -1.07 -8.59
C ALA A 164 -10.60 -1.43 -9.33
N LEU A 165 -10.05 -2.63 -9.10
CA LEU A 165 -8.84 -3.10 -9.77
C LEU A 165 -9.08 -3.33 -11.27
N ILE A 166 -10.25 -3.86 -11.67
CA ILE A 166 -10.61 -4.02 -13.08
C ILE A 166 -10.65 -2.66 -13.77
N GLN A 167 -11.35 -1.69 -13.17
CA GLN A 167 -11.44 -0.35 -13.73
C GLN A 167 -10.06 0.29 -13.84
N GLN A 168 -9.23 0.17 -12.80
CA GLN A 168 -7.86 0.67 -12.81
C GLN A 168 -7.04 0.09 -13.97
N LYS A 169 -7.18 -1.20 -14.28
CA LYS A 169 -6.45 -1.84 -15.39
C LYS A 169 -6.91 -1.35 -16.76
N VAL A 170 -8.22 -1.20 -16.95
CA VAL A 170 -8.80 -0.65 -18.18
C VAL A 170 -8.33 0.79 -18.39
N ASP A 171 -8.33 1.61 -17.33
CA ASP A 171 -7.88 3.00 -17.40
C ASP A 171 -6.36 3.12 -17.63
N GLN A 172 -5.58 2.16 -17.09
CA GLN A 172 -4.14 2.14 -17.23
C GLN A 172 -3.67 1.81 -18.66
N PHE A 173 -4.38 0.93 -19.37
CA PHE A 173 -3.94 0.39 -20.65
C PHE A 173 -4.99 0.62 -21.74
N ASN A 174 -4.74 1.63 -22.58
CA ASN A 174 -5.60 1.93 -23.71
C ASN A 174 -5.76 0.70 -24.64
N GLY A 175 -7.01 0.34 -24.92
CA GLY A 175 -7.35 -0.84 -25.73
C GLY A 175 -7.44 -2.15 -24.96
N LEU A 176 -7.16 -2.19 -23.65
CA LEU A 176 -7.37 -3.38 -22.83
C LEU A 176 -8.87 -3.62 -22.65
N SER A 177 -9.37 -4.78 -23.07
CA SER A 177 -10.80 -5.08 -22.92
C SER A 177 -11.15 -5.35 -21.46
N SER A 178 -12.41 -5.13 -21.08
CA SER A 178 -12.89 -5.47 -19.74
C SER A 178 -12.75 -6.95 -19.42
N GLU A 179 -12.86 -7.83 -20.42
CA GLU A 179 -12.65 -9.29 -20.27
C GLU A 179 -11.18 -9.61 -19.97
N GLN A 180 -10.24 -8.98 -20.67
CA GLN A 180 -8.80 -9.15 -20.42
C GLN A 180 -8.40 -8.59 -19.05
N ALA A 181 -8.90 -7.40 -18.69
CA ALA A 181 -8.70 -6.82 -17.37
C ALA A 181 -9.26 -7.74 -16.28
N THR A 182 -10.46 -8.28 -16.48
CA THR A 182 -11.09 -9.25 -15.57
C THR A 182 -10.24 -10.51 -15.40
N ALA A 183 -9.80 -11.12 -16.51
CA ALA A 183 -8.96 -12.31 -16.46
C ALA A 183 -7.66 -12.08 -15.69
N TRP A 184 -7.03 -10.91 -15.89
CA TRP A 184 -5.82 -10.53 -15.15
C TRP A 184 -6.09 -10.33 -13.66
N VAL A 185 -7.12 -9.55 -13.31
CA VAL A 185 -7.48 -9.27 -11.91
C VAL A 185 -7.92 -10.54 -11.18
N ASP A 186 -8.64 -11.44 -11.83
CA ASP A 186 -9.06 -12.70 -11.21
C ASP A 186 -7.89 -13.61 -10.83
N GLN A 187 -6.78 -13.55 -11.57
CA GLN A 187 -5.55 -14.26 -11.17
C GLN A 187 -4.81 -13.51 -10.06
N PHE A 188 -4.89 -12.19 -10.03
CA PHE A 188 -4.31 -11.39 -8.95
C PHE A 188 -5.05 -11.63 -7.63
N GLU A 189 -6.37 -11.71 -7.64
CA GLU A 189 -7.21 -12.02 -6.46
C GLU A 189 -6.90 -13.39 -5.84
N LYS A 190 -6.32 -14.31 -6.60
CA LYS A 190 -5.92 -15.65 -6.15
C LYS A 190 -4.52 -15.71 -5.55
N GLN A 191 -3.75 -14.61 -5.57
CA GLN A 191 -2.37 -14.63 -5.07
C GLN A 191 -2.35 -14.79 -3.55
N GLU A 192 -1.55 -15.74 -3.08
CA GLU A 192 -1.33 -15.94 -1.65
C GLU A 192 -0.66 -14.70 -1.03
N GLY A 193 -1.20 -14.21 0.08
CA GLY A 193 -0.72 -13.01 0.76
C GLY A 193 -1.44 -11.72 0.36
N LEU A 194 -2.29 -11.73 -0.68
CA LEU A 194 -3.07 -10.55 -1.07
C LEU A 194 -4.04 -10.10 0.03
N GLN A 195 -4.86 -11.03 0.53
CA GLN A 195 -5.83 -10.74 1.58
C GLN A 195 -5.12 -10.34 2.88
N ASP A 196 -4.01 -11.00 3.21
CA ASP A 196 -3.19 -10.63 4.36
C ASP A 196 -2.63 -9.20 4.25
N THR A 197 -2.24 -8.78 3.04
CA THR A 197 -1.75 -7.42 2.78
C THR A 197 -2.87 -6.39 2.91
N ARG A 198 -4.09 -6.69 2.42
CA ARG A 198 -5.27 -5.83 2.63
C ARG A 198 -5.58 -5.69 4.12
N THR A 199 -5.63 -6.80 4.85
CA THR A 199 -5.80 -6.83 6.31
C THR A 199 -4.74 -5.98 7.01
N MET A 200 -3.47 -6.10 6.64
CA MET A 200 -2.40 -5.33 7.28
C MET A 200 -2.42 -3.85 6.93
N ALA A 201 -2.95 -3.46 5.77
CA ALA A 201 -3.23 -2.05 5.47
C ALA A 201 -4.32 -1.49 6.41
N ASP A 202 -5.36 -2.28 6.72
CA ASP A 202 -6.40 -1.89 7.68
C ASP A 202 -5.87 -1.85 9.12
N VAL A 203 -4.99 -2.80 9.50
CA VAL A 203 -4.28 -2.77 10.80
C VAL A 203 -3.42 -1.52 10.90
N GLU A 204 -2.65 -1.17 9.86
CA GLU A 204 -1.82 0.03 9.83
C GLU A 204 -2.67 1.29 9.98
N ALA A 205 -3.82 1.37 9.28
CA ALA A 205 -4.75 2.48 9.39
C ALA A 205 -5.33 2.61 10.80
N ALA A 206 -5.79 1.51 11.40
CA ALA A 206 -6.31 1.47 12.77
C ALA A 206 -5.22 1.86 13.79
N LEU A 207 -4.02 1.33 13.65
CA LEU A 207 -2.90 1.66 14.53
C LEU A 207 -2.51 3.15 14.42
N ASN A 208 -2.54 3.71 13.21
CA ASN A 208 -2.30 5.13 13.01
C ASN A 208 -3.40 5.99 13.65
N GLN A 209 -4.67 5.57 13.56
CA GLN A 209 -5.77 6.22 14.27
C GLN A 209 -5.60 6.16 15.80
N ALA A 210 -5.19 5.00 16.34
CA ALA A 210 -4.90 4.83 17.76
C ALA A 210 -3.77 5.75 18.24
N LYS A 211 -2.71 5.87 17.44
CA LYS A 211 -1.59 6.79 17.71
C LYS A 211 -2.03 8.25 17.65
N ASP A 212 -2.86 8.63 16.69
CA ASP A 212 -3.40 10.00 16.59
C ASP A 212 -4.28 10.34 17.81
N ASN A 213 -5.14 9.40 18.24
CA ASN A 213 -5.92 9.55 19.46
C ASN A 213 -5.03 9.71 20.70
N CYS A 214 -4.01 8.85 20.83
CA CYS A 214 -3.04 8.92 21.93
C CYS A 214 -2.31 10.26 21.98
N ARG A 215 -1.81 10.73 20.84
CA ARG A 215 -1.14 12.03 20.72
C ARG A 215 -2.06 13.18 21.15
N ASP A 216 -3.31 13.13 20.70
CA ASP A 216 -4.29 14.18 20.97
C ASP A 216 -4.89 14.11 22.40
N GLY A 217 -4.45 13.14 23.22
CA GLY A 217 -4.98 12.91 24.56
C GLY A 217 -6.42 12.40 24.57
N LYS A 218 -6.88 11.81 23.46
CA LYS A 218 -8.22 11.23 23.32
C LYS A 218 -8.21 9.79 23.81
N THR A 219 -9.21 9.43 24.60
CA THR A 219 -9.53 8.05 24.93
C THR A 219 -10.59 7.51 23.98
N GLY A 220 -10.56 6.21 23.72
CA GLY A 220 -11.64 5.57 22.98
C GLY A 220 -11.27 4.22 22.40
N ILE A 221 -12.28 3.60 21.82
CA ILE A 221 -12.15 2.34 21.08
C ILE A 221 -11.75 2.67 19.65
N VAL A 222 -10.70 2.02 19.16
CA VAL A 222 -10.32 1.97 17.75
C VAL A 222 -10.60 0.56 17.25
N LEU A 223 -11.29 0.45 16.12
CA LEU A 223 -11.67 -0.85 15.58
C LEU A 223 -10.53 -1.37 14.72
N PHE A 224 -9.91 -2.48 15.15
CA PHE A 224 -8.99 -3.23 14.31
C PHE A 224 -9.78 -4.24 13.46
N PRO A 225 -9.23 -4.68 12.32
CA PRO A 225 -9.90 -5.67 11.48
C PRO A 225 -10.10 -7.00 12.22
N THR A 226 -11.21 -7.66 11.92
CA THR A 226 -11.58 -8.99 12.42
C THR A 226 -12.06 -9.86 11.24
N LEU A 227 -12.05 -11.19 11.41
CA LEU A 227 -12.48 -12.13 10.35
C LEU A 227 -13.96 -11.99 9.99
N ASN A 228 -14.79 -11.61 10.96
CA ASN A 228 -16.21 -11.32 10.80
C ASN A 228 -16.48 -9.84 11.13
N THR A 229 -17.71 -9.37 10.98
CA THR A 229 -18.11 -8.04 11.45
C THR A 229 -17.65 -7.85 12.89
N ASN A 230 -16.86 -6.80 13.15
CA ASN A 230 -16.36 -6.51 14.48
C ASN A 230 -17.59 -6.29 15.39
N PRO A 231 -17.80 -7.12 16.43
CA PRO A 231 -18.98 -7.04 17.28
C PRO A 231 -19.13 -5.67 17.96
N ASP A 232 -18.02 -4.92 18.08
CA ASP A 232 -17.96 -3.59 18.68
C ASP A 232 -18.27 -2.44 17.72
N ALA A 233 -18.42 -2.73 16.42
CA ALA A 233 -18.83 -1.73 15.43
C ALA A 233 -20.23 -1.17 15.72
N VAL A 234 -21.08 -1.93 16.43
CA VAL A 234 -22.46 -1.51 16.78
C VAL A 234 -22.47 -0.55 17.98
N SER A 235 -21.48 -0.65 18.89
CA SER A 235 -21.42 0.14 20.14
C SER A 235 -21.00 1.59 19.91
N GLN A 236 -20.22 1.89 18.87
CA GLN A 236 -19.86 3.27 18.51
C GLN A 236 -21.06 4.13 18.06
N GLY A 237 -22.14 3.51 17.60
CA GLY A 237 -23.39 4.21 17.29
C GLY A 237 -24.22 4.59 18.53
N ALA A 238 -23.97 3.96 19.68
CA ALA A 238 -24.78 4.10 20.89
C ALA A 238 -24.09 4.91 22.01
N GLU A 239 -22.76 4.91 22.09
CA GLU A 239 -22.04 5.49 23.24
C GLU A 239 -21.70 6.98 23.12
N GLY A 240 -21.96 7.62 21.98
CA GLY A 240 -21.78 9.07 21.78
C GLY A 240 -22.71 9.98 22.62
N LYS A 241 -23.61 9.42 23.46
CA LYS A 241 -24.56 10.21 24.27
C LYS A 241 -24.48 10.03 25.79
N ALA A 242 -23.61 9.18 26.33
CA ALA A 242 -23.67 8.84 27.76
C ALA A 242 -22.33 8.99 28.49
N ARG A 243 -21.60 10.09 28.26
CA ARG A 243 -20.56 10.52 29.21
C ARG A 243 -20.34 12.02 29.19
N SER A 244 -21.37 12.77 29.59
CA SER A 244 -21.16 14.13 30.05
C SER A 244 -22.19 14.53 31.10
N LYS A 245 -21.67 15.04 32.21
CA LYS A 245 -22.32 15.74 33.34
C LYS A 245 -22.72 14.89 34.54
N GLU A 246 -21.80 14.89 35.50
CA GLU A 246 -22.15 15.19 36.90
C GLU A 246 -23.24 16.27 36.97
N GLN A 247 -24.28 15.94 37.71
CA GLN A 247 -25.38 16.82 38.06
C GLN A 247 -24.90 17.83 39.12
N PRO A 248 -25.27 19.12 38.99
CA PRO A 248 -26.17 19.66 40.01
C PRO A 248 -27.47 20.22 39.43
N THR A 249 -28.53 19.87 40.13
CA THR A 249 -29.87 20.45 40.26
C THR A 249 -30.11 21.85 39.67
N THR A 250 -31.10 22.00 38.77
CA THR A 250 -32.42 22.65 39.03
C THR A 250 -33.25 22.91 37.76
N THR A 251 -34.54 22.54 37.86
CA THR A 251 -35.76 23.11 37.26
C THR A 251 -36.06 22.95 35.75
N ALA A 252 -37.28 22.45 35.52
CA ALA A 252 -37.89 22.05 34.26
C ALA A 252 -38.38 23.22 33.37
N SER A 253 -38.42 22.97 32.05
CA SER A 253 -39.51 23.38 31.15
C SER A 253 -39.49 22.55 29.85
N THR A 254 -40.68 22.24 29.36
CA THR A 254 -41.11 21.18 28.42
C THR A 254 -40.87 21.52 26.92
N PRO A 255 -41.24 20.67 25.92
CA PRO A 255 -40.38 20.31 24.78
C PRO A 255 -40.79 20.94 23.44
N LYS A 256 -39.88 20.94 22.45
CA LYS A 256 -40.22 21.14 21.03
C LYS A 256 -39.17 20.47 20.11
N PRO A 257 -39.51 20.19 18.84
CA PRO A 257 -39.47 18.85 18.27
C PRO A 257 -38.17 18.55 17.51
N SER A 258 -38.00 17.26 17.27
CA SER A 258 -37.03 16.61 16.39
C SER A 258 -36.92 17.26 15.01
N VAL A 259 -35.70 17.62 14.63
CA VAL A 259 -35.29 17.85 13.25
C VAL A 259 -34.29 16.75 12.91
N SER A 260 -34.70 15.84 12.02
CA SER A 260 -33.81 14.91 11.33
C SER A 260 -32.82 15.72 10.49
N ALA A 261 -31.53 15.50 10.67
CA ALA A 261 -30.50 16.01 9.78
C ALA A 261 -30.12 14.91 8.79
N ASP A 262 -30.57 15.06 7.54
CA ASP A 262 -29.98 14.44 6.36
C ASP A 262 -28.49 14.79 6.29
N ILE A 263 -27.62 13.78 6.22
CA ILE A 263 -26.20 13.97 5.93
C ILE A 263 -26.06 14.06 4.41
N GLN A 264 -26.08 15.29 3.89
CA GLN A 264 -25.52 15.59 2.57
C GLN A 264 -24.00 15.52 2.66
N VAL A 265 -23.43 14.57 1.93
CA VAL A 265 -22.01 14.53 1.59
C VAL A 265 -21.75 15.62 0.55
N ASN A 266 -20.86 16.58 0.83
CA ASN A 266 -20.35 17.48 -0.20
C ASN A 266 -18.82 17.61 -0.10
N PRO A 267 -18.09 17.55 -1.23
CA PRO A 267 -16.64 17.47 -1.28
C PRO A 267 -16.00 18.86 -1.23
N LEU A 268 -15.02 19.06 -0.35
CA LEU A 268 -14.30 20.33 -0.28
C LEU A 268 -13.09 20.33 -1.22
N GLN A 269 -13.27 20.98 -2.37
CA GLN A 269 -12.21 21.75 -3.04
C GLN A 269 -11.79 22.92 -2.13
N GLY A 270 -10.48 23.11 -1.94
CA GLY A 270 -9.93 24.22 -1.16
C GLY A 270 -8.60 24.70 -1.73
N LYS A 271 -8.69 25.74 -2.55
CA LYS A 271 -7.61 26.51 -3.18
C LYS A 271 -6.97 27.44 -2.15
N THR A 272 -5.66 27.37 -1.92
CA THR A 272 -4.94 28.35 -1.08
C THR A 272 -4.05 29.23 -1.94
N THR A 273 -4.41 30.52 -2.02
CA THR A 273 -3.60 31.62 -2.57
C THR A 273 -2.46 31.97 -1.61
N ALA A 274 -1.22 31.98 -2.10
CA ALA A 274 -0.05 32.49 -1.38
C ALA A 274 0.43 33.82 -1.97
N THR A 275 0.57 34.83 -1.11
CA THR A 275 1.15 36.15 -1.39
C THR A 275 2.65 36.03 -1.61
N LYS A 276 3.19 36.69 -2.65
CA LYS A 276 4.57 36.57 -3.16
C LYS A 276 5.26 37.94 -3.09
N GLU A 277 6.53 37.98 -2.64
CA GLU A 277 7.64 38.76 -3.25
C GLU A 277 8.98 38.58 -2.48
N PRO A 278 10.17 38.79 -3.07
CA PRO A 278 10.76 37.98 -4.16
C PRO A 278 12.24 37.59 -3.88
N SER A 279 12.90 36.97 -4.88
CA SER A 279 14.34 36.64 -5.03
C SER A 279 14.64 35.15 -4.78
N GLN A 280 15.14 34.33 -5.71
CA GLN A 280 15.63 34.49 -7.07
C GLN A 280 15.23 33.27 -7.90
N THR A 281 14.88 33.55 -9.14
CA THR A 281 14.59 32.60 -10.22
C THR A 281 15.87 31.88 -10.66
N ILE A 282 15.83 30.56 -10.76
CA ILE A 282 16.43 29.85 -11.88
C ILE A 282 15.29 29.07 -12.53
N ASP A 283 14.87 29.56 -13.69
CA ASP A 283 13.95 28.89 -14.59
C ASP A 283 14.63 27.65 -15.18
N THR A 284 13.98 26.50 -15.04
CA THR A 284 13.90 25.55 -16.16
C THR A 284 12.48 25.00 -16.18
N SER A 285 11.76 25.35 -17.23
CA SER A 285 10.37 24.99 -17.49
C SER A 285 10.23 23.55 -18.01
N ASP A 286 9.01 23.03 -17.83
CA ASP A 286 8.31 22.02 -18.65
C ASP A 286 8.85 20.58 -18.70
N ASN A 287 8.20 19.67 -17.96
CA ASN A 287 7.21 18.74 -18.56
C ASN A 287 6.72 17.68 -17.56
N SER A 288 5.39 17.52 -17.54
CA SER A 288 4.62 16.45 -16.95
C SER A 288 5.06 15.07 -17.47
N ALA A 289 5.56 14.18 -16.60
CA ALA A 289 5.69 12.71 -16.75
C ALA A 289 6.67 12.07 -15.74
N ALA A 290 7.29 12.83 -14.85
CA ALA A 290 8.32 12.32 -13.95
C ALA A 290 7.76 11.96 -12.56
N LEU A 291 7.16 10.78 -12.38
CA LEU A 291 7.04 10.21 -11.02
C LEU A 291 6.95 8.67 -10.94
N ILE A 292 7.53 7.91 -11.88
CA ILE A 292 7.76 6.47 -11.67
C ILE A 292 9.18 6.02 -12.12
N GLY A 293 9.90 6.79 -12.95
CA GLY A 293 11.24 6.40 -13.45
C GLY A 293 12.47 6.89 -12.66
N GLY A 294 12.28 7.67 -11.58
CA GLY A 294 13.36 8.50 -11.01
C GLY A 294 14.37 7.82 -10.08
N ILE A 295 14.09 6.62 -9.56
CA ILE A 295 14.95 5.97 -8.55
C ILE A 295 15.76 4.80 -9.13
N VAL A 296 15.27 4.17 -10.21
CA VAL A 296 15.98 3.05 -10.84
C VAL A 296 17.14 3.54 -11.73
N GLY A 297 17.03 4.74 -12.32
CA GLY A 297 18.06 5.28 -13.22
C GLY A 297 19.39 5.64 -12.54
N THR A 298 19.36 6.11 -11.29
CA THR A 298 20.58 6.54 -10.57
C THR A 298 21.35 5.38 -9.94
N ILE A 299 20.67 4.29 -9.57
CA ILE A 299 21.31 3.11 -8.96
C ILE A 299 22.10 2.31 -10.01
N VAL A 300 21.60 2.21 -11.25
CA VAL A 300 22.29 1.48 -12.34
C VAL A 300 23.61 2.15 -12.73
N VAL A 301 23.69 3.48 -12.69
CA VAL A 301 24.93 4.22 -12.99
C VAL A 301 25.99 4.01 -11.90
N ALA A 302 25.59 3.90 -10.63
CA ALA A 302 26.52 3.69 -9.52
C ALA A 302 27.17 2.29 -9.53
N ILE A 303 26.43 1.25 -9.93
CA ILE A 303 26.96 -0.13 -10.04
C ILE A 303 27.92 -0.25 -11.24
N LEU A 304 27.67 0.45 -12.35
CA LEU A 304 28.57 0.47 -13.50
C LEU A 304 29.90 1.19 -13.21
N ALA A 305 29.92 2.21 -12.35
CA ALA A 305 31.17 2.84 -11.90
C ALA A 305 32.03 1.88 -11.05
N ALA A 306 31.41 1.04 -10.20
CA ALA A 306 32.12 0.06 -9.39
C ALA A 306 32.69 -1.11 -10.22
N ILE A 307 31.99 -1.53 -11.28
CA ILE A 307 32.47 -2.60 -12.18
C ILE A 307 33.56 -2.06 -13.14
N GLY A 308 33.44 -0.80 -13.60
CA GLY A 308 34.47 -0.16 -14.44
C GLY A 308 35.81 0.10 -13.73
N LEU A 309 35.79 0.39 -12.43
CA LEU A 309 37.00 0.59 -11.63
C LEU A 309 37.73 -0.72 -11.27
N SER A 310 37.03 -1.86 -11.34
CA SER A 310 37.60 -3.18 -11.06
C SER A 310 38.38 -3.74 -12.25
N ALA A 311 37.97 -3.39 -13.48
CA ALA A 311 38.67 -3.81 -14.71
C ALA A 311 39.95 -2.99 -14.99
N ALA A 312 40.03 -1.75 -14.51
CA ALA A 312 41.20 -0.89 -14.69
C ALA A 312 42.37 -1.19 -13.72
N LYS A 313 42.19 -2.10 -12.75
CA LYS A 313 43.25 -2.53 -11.81
C LYS A 313 43.89 -3.88 -12.14
N MET A 314 43.48 -4.52 -13.25
CA MET A 314 44.06 -5.78 -13.75
C MET A 314 44.66 -5.66 -15.16
N LEU A 315 45.10 -4.45 -15.55
CA LEU A 315 45.92 -4.20 -16.74
C LEU A 315 47.18 -3.42 -16.34
#